data_AF-A0A3E0KNL0-F1
#
_entry.id   AF-A0A3E0KNL0-F1
#
_cell.length_a   1.000
_cell.length_b   1.000
_cell.length_c   1.000
_cell.angle_alpha   90.00
_cell.angle_beta   90.00
_cell.angle_gamma   90.00
#
_symmetry.space_group_name_H-M   'P 1'
#
loop_
_entity.id
_entity.type
_entity.pdbx_description
1 polymer ?
#
loop_
_entity_poly.entity_id
_entity_poly.type
_entity_poly.pdbx_seq_one_letter_code
_entity_poly.pdbx_strand_id
1 'polypeptide(L)'
;MSRQDSEAQEQRRPSRKPDPVPGHQVVRVSEIERLLAQLPGVISARLMVNDWGAIEELHVLATTERGPKQIVRDVESTLAARWGIKIDHKKISVAQL
;
A
#
# COMPACT_ATOMS: atom_id res chain seq x y z
N MET A 1 -21.23 23.12 46.71
CA MET A 1 -20.24 23.44 45.67
C MET A 1 -19.96 22.17 44.89
N SER A 2 -20.74 21.92 43.84
CA SER A 2 -20.65 20.75 42.98
C SER A 2 -20.08 21.18 41.64
N ARG A 3 -18.97 20.58 41.21
CA ARG A 3 -18.63 20.42 39.79
C ARG A 3 -17.97 19.05 39.65
N GLN A 4 -18.81 18.10 39.26
CA GLN A 4 -18.45 16.78 38.77
C GLN A 4 -17.59 16.90 37.51
N ASP A 5 -16.65 15.97 37.40
CA ASP A 5 -16.36 15.17 36.21
C ASP A 5 -16.91 15.67 34.88
N SER A 6 -15.99 15.97 33.94
CA SER A 6 -16.21 15.89 32.49
C SER A 6 -14.82 15.76 31.89
N GLU A 7 -14.34 14.54 31.60
CA GLU A 7 -14.62 13.83 30.35
C GLU A 7 -14.60 14.75 29.14
N ALA A 8 -13.51 14.70 28.38
CA ALA A 8 -13.61 14.32 26.98
C ALA A 8 -12.19 14.13 26.43
N GLN A 9 -11.94 12.90 26.03
CA GLN A 9 -10.79 12.48 25.24
C GLN A 9 -10.52 13.49 24.13
N GLU A 10 -9.27 13.93 24.02
CA GLU A 10 -8.69 14.59 22.86
C GLU A 10 -8.93 13.68 21.65
N GLN A 11 -10.06 13.89 20.99
CA GLN A 11 -10.47 13.17 19.80
C GLN A 11 -9.39 13.42 18.75
N ARG A 12 -8.57 12.39 18.55
CA ARG A 12 -7.63 12.26 17.43
C ARG A 12 -8.31 12.80 16.18
N ARG A 13 -7.86 13.98 15.76
CA ARG A 13 -8.30 14.66 14.54
C ARG A 13 -8.48 13.61 13.45
N PRO A 14 -9.66 13.47 12.84
CA PRO A 14 -9.78 12.61 11.68
C PRO A 14 -8.86 13.19 10.61
N SER A 15 -7.86 12.41 10.20
CA SER A 15 -7.02 12.70 9.03
C SER A 15 -7.97 13.06 7.90
N ARG A 16 -8.03 14.35 7.55
CA ARG A 16 -8.89 14.85 6.49
C ARG A 16 -8.43 14.15 5.23
N LYS A 17 -9.13 13.07 4.85
CA LYS A 17 -8.87 12.38 3.59
C LYS A 17 -8.97 13.45 2.51
N PRO A 18 -7.93 13.66 1.69
CA PRO A 18 -8.01 14.63 0.63
C PRO A 18 -9.23 14.29 -0.24
N ASP A 19 -9.99 15.31 -0.61
CA ASP A 19 -11.16 15.14 -1.46
C ASP A 19 -10.75 14.40 -2.74
N PRO A 20 -11.50 13.37 -3.19
CA PRO A 20 -11.18 12.65 -4.41
C PRO A 20 -11.22 13.64 -5.59
N VAL A 21 -10.06 13.91 -6.16
CA VAL A 21 -9.92 14.77 -7.34
C VAL A 21 -10.60 14.05 -8.52
N PRO A 22 -11.55 14.69 -9.23
CA PRO A 22 -12.23 14.07 -10.38
C PRO A 22 -11.21 13.54 -11.39
N GLY A 23 -11.34 12.25 -11.76
CA GLY A 23 -10.41 11.55 -12.65
C GLY A 23 -9.31 10.72 -11.98
N HIS A 24 -9.18 10.76 -10.64
CA HIS A 24 -8.25 9.89 -9.90
C HIS A 24 -8.99 8.71 -9.24
N GLN A 25 -8.54 7.48 -9.51
CA GLN A 25 -9.05 6.31 -8.79
C GLN A 25 -8.45 6.26 -7.38
N VAL A 26 -9.32 6.24 -6.37
CA VAL A 26 -8.91 5.97 -4.98
C VAL A 26 -8.87 4.46 -4.77
N VAL A 27 -7.69 3.92 -4.52
CA VAL A 27 -7.45 2.49 -4.30
C VAL A 27 -7.06 2.26 -2.84
N ARG A 28 -7.58 1.20 -2.23
CA ARG A 28 -7.16 0.83 -0.87
C ARG A 28 -5.86 0.03 -0.91
N VAL A 29 -4.96 0.31 0.03
CA VAL A 29 -3.69 -0.43 0.22
C VAL A 29 -3.93 -1.95 0.24
N SER A 30 -4.92 -2.40 1.02
CA SER A 30 -5.27 -3.82 1.14
C SER A 30 -5.69 -4.47 -0.19
N GLU A 31 -6.26 -3.69 -1.12
CA GLU A 31 -6.64 -4.19 -2.44
C GLU A 31 -5.42 -4.43 -3.32
N ILE A 32 -4.44 -3.51 -3.25
CA ILE A 32 -3.15 -3.66 -3.92
C ILE A 32 -2.43 -4.90 -3.39
N GLU A 33 -2.26 -5.00 -2.07
CA GLU A 33 -1.58 -6.14 -1.43
C GLU A 33 -2.23 -7.47 -1.82
N ARG A 34 -3.57 -7.54 -1.79
CA ARG A 34 -4.32 -8.74 -2.16
C ARG A 34 -4.16 -9.11 -3.63
N LEU A 35 -4.04 -8.14 -4.53
CA LEU A 35 -3.81 -8.42 -5.94
C LEU A 35 -2.38 -8.92 -6.16
N LEU A 36 -1.38 -8.27 -5.56
CA LEU A 36 0.02 -8.66 -5.69
C LEU A 36 0.27 -10.07 -5.13
N ALA A 37 -0.43 -10.46 -4.06
CA ALA A 37 -0.38 -11.82 -3.52
C ALA A 37 -0.96 -12.90 -4.45
N GLN A 38 -1.66 -12.54 -5.53
CA GLN A 38 -2.13 -13.49 -6.55
C GLN A 38 -1.10 -13.72 -7.66
N LEU A 39 -0.02 -12.95 -7.70
CA LEU A 39 1.03 -13.14 -8.69
C LEU A 39 1.75 -14.47 -8.45
N PRO A 40 2.05 -15.23 -9.52
CA PRO A 40 2.76 -16.51 -9.37
C PRO A 40 4.10 -16.31 -8.65
N GLY A 41 4.35 -17.13 -7.63
CA GLY A 41 5.55 -17.05 -6.81
C GLY A 41 5.55 -15.94 -5.76
N VAL A 42 4.50 -15.13 -5.62
CA VAL A 42 4.36 -14.20 -4.49
C VAL A 42 3.60 -14.88 -3.35
N ILE A 43 4.19 -14.85 -2.15
CA ILE A 43 3.59 -15.39 -0.92
C ILE A 43 2.78 -14.29 -0.22
N SER A 44 3.33 -13.09 -0.12
CA SER A 44 2.65 -11.94 0.48
C SER A 44 3.27 -10.62 0.01
N ALA A 45 2.50 -9.54 0.08
CA ALA A 45 2.96 -8.19 -0.19
C ALA A 45 2.49 -7.23 0.90
N ARG A 46 3.33 -6.25 1.24
CA ARG A 46 3.01 -5.18 2.19
C ARG A 46 3.39 -3.83 1.60
N LEU A 47 2.41 -2.94 1.51
CA LEU A 47 2.56 -1.62 0.92
C LEU A 47 2.52 -0.55 2.01
N MET A 48 3.55 0.30 2.05
CA MET A 48 3.61 1.46 2.92
C MET A 48 3.41 2.73 2.10
N VAL A 49 2.49 3.59 2.56
CA VAL A 49 2.16 4.86 1.94
C VAL A 49 2.30 5.97 2.97
N ASN A 50 2.67 7.16 2.50
CA ASN A 50 2.76 8.34 3.36
C ASN A 50 1.38 8.99 3.58
N ASP A 51 1.38 10.06 4.37
CA ASP A 51 0.17 10.84 4.69
C ASP A 51 -0.49 11.47 3.45
N TRP A 52 0.25 11.64 2.36
CA TRP A 52 -0.26 12.13 1.07
C TRP A 52 -0.73 11.01 0.13
N GLY A 53 -0.63 9.75 0.55
CA GLY A 53 -1.01 8.58 -0.24
C GLY A 53 0.00 8.16 -1.30
N ALA A 54 1.20 8.73 -1.32
CA ALA A 54 2.27 8.29 -2.20
C ALA A 54 2.92 7.02 -1.64
N ILE A 55 3.30 6.10 -2.53
CA ILE A 55 4.00 4.87 -2.17
C ILE A 55 5.41 5.20 -1.68
N GLU A 56 5.72 4.81 -0.45
CA GLU A 56 7.07 4.92 0.12
C GLU A 56 7.86 3.63 -0.13
N GLU A 57 7.28 2.49 0.27
CA GLU A 57 7.94 1.19 0.19
C GLU A 57 6.94 0.08 -0.13
N LEU A 58 7.42 -0.95 -0.84
CA LEU A 58 6.69 -2.18 -1.12
C LEU A 58 7.58 -3.38 -0.81
N HIS A 59 7.19 -4.15 0.19
CA HIS A 59 7.89 -5.37 0.59
C HIS A 59 7.14 -6.58 0.05
N VAL A 60 7.85 -7.44 -0.67
CA VAL A 60 7.30 -8.65 -1.28
C VAL A 60 8.04 -9.85 -0.73
N LEU A 61 7.30 -10.81 -0.18
CA LEU A 61 7.81 -12.13 0.13
C LEU A 61 7.44 -13.05 -1.03
N ALA A 62 8.44 -13.69 -1.63
CA ALA A 62 8.28 -14.54 -2.80
C ALA A 62 8.92 -15.92 -2.59
N THR A 63 8.54 -16.88 -3.42
CA THR A 63 9.24 -18.16 -3.55
C THR A 63 10.52 -17.97 -4.38
N THR A 64 11.38 -18.98 -4.37
CA THR A 64 12.58 -19.04 -5.22
C THR A 64 12.33 -19.49 -6.66
N GLU A 65 11.09 -19.82 -7.03
CA GLU A 65 10.73 -20.31 -8.37
C GLU A 65 10.89 -19.25 -9.48
N ARG A 66 10.80 -17.96 -9.11
CA ARG A 66 10.99 -16.83 -10.01
C ARG A 66 12.09 -15.92 -9.48
N GLY A 67 12.92 -15.40 -10.39
CA GLY A 67 13.97 -14.46 -9.99
C GLY A 67 13.42 -13.14 -9.44
N PRO A 68 14.09 -12.48 -8.47
CA PRO A 68 13.62 -11.22 -7.87
C PRO A 68 13.31 -10.12 -8.90
N LYS A 69 14.14 -10.00 -9.95
CA LYS A 69 13.91 -9.02 -11.03
C LYS A 69 12.62 -9.29 -11.81
N GLN A 70 12.22 -10.54 -11.96
CA GLN A 70 10.97 -10.89 -12.63
C GLN A 70 9.78 -10.50 -11.74
N ILE A 71 9.86 -10.80 -10.43
CA ILE A 71 8.84 -10.40 -9.45
C ILE A 71 8.65 -8.88 -9.44
N VAL A 72 9.75 -8.11 -9.40
CA VAL A 72 9.71 -6.64 -9.46
C VAL A 72 8.98 -6.16 -10.72
N ARG A 73 9.29 -6.73 -11.90
CA ARG A 73 8.63 -6.36 -13.16
C ARG A 73 7.16 -6.73 -13.19
N ASP A 74 6.81 -7.90 -12.66
CA ASP A 74 5.42 -8.37 -12.60
C ASP A 74 4.60 -7.42 -11.70
N VAL A 75 5.17 -7.00 -10.56
CA VAL A 75 4.57 -6.01 -9.65
C VAL A 75 4.37 -4.66 -10.35
N GLU A 76 5.43 -4.10 -10.95
CA GLU A 76 5.36 -2.82 -11.69
C GLU A 76 4.28 -2.86 -12.78
N SER A 77 4.29 -3.93 -13.59
CA SER A 77 3.34 -4.12 -14.69
C SER A 77 1.92 -4.28 -14.18
N THR A 78 1.71 -4.99 -13.07
CA THR A 78 0.39 -5.20 -12.46
C THR A 78 -0.20 -3.89 -11.95
N LEU A 79 0.58 -3.10 -11.22
CA LEU A 79 0.14 -1.80 -10.69
C LEU A 79 -0.19 -0.82 -11.83
N ALA A 80 0.66 -0.77 -12.86
CA ALA A 80 0.46 0.08 -14.02
C ALA A 80 -0.77 -0.35 -14.84
N ALA A 81 -0.96 -1.65 -15.07
CA ALA A 81 -2.08 -2.15 -15.87
C ALA A 81 -3.41 -2.03 -15.16
N ARG A 82 -3.47 -2.29 -13.84
CA ARG A 82 -4.72 -2.29 -13.09
C ARG A 82 -5.18 -0.90 -12.69
N TRP A 83 -4.26 -0.04 -12.27
CA TRP A 83 -4.59 1.25 -11.67
C TRP A 83 -3.84 2.43 -12.29
N GLY A 84 -2.98 2.21 -13.29
CA GLY A 84 -2.13 3.27 -13.85
C GLY A 84 -1.04 3.76 -12.88
N ILE A 85 -0.80 3.04 -11.79
CA ILE A 85 0.18 3.44 -10.76
C ILE A 85 1.58 3.08 -11.24
N LYS A 86 2.46 4.08 -11.31
CA LYS A 86 3.90 3.88 -11.53
C LYS A 86 4.62 3.84 -10.19
N ILE A 87 5.42 2.80 -9.99
CA ILE A 87 6.30 2.64 -8.83
C ILE A 87 7.74 2.52 -9.36
N ASP A 88 8.69 3.06 -8.59
CA ASP A 88 10.12 2.86 -8.87
C ASP A 88 10.56 1.53 -8.25
N HIS A 89 11.20 0.65 -9.02
CA HIS A 89 11.82 -0.59 -8.52
C HIS A 89 12.69 -0.41 -7.27
N LYS A 90 13.29 0.76 -7.05
CA LYS A 90 14.08 1.06 -5.83
C LYS A 90 13.26 1.02 -4.54
N LYS A 91 11.94 1.18 -4.64
CA LYS A 91 11.00 1.08 -3.52
C LYS A 91 10.52 -0.34 -3.28
N ILE A 92 10.87 -1.28 -4.16
CA ILE A 92 10.42 -2.67 -4.11
C ILE A 92 11.54 -3.52 -3.53
N SER A 93 11.30 -4.07 -2.34
CA SER A 93 12.17 -5.05 -1.70
C SER A 93 11.57 -6.43 -1.86
N VAL A 94 12.36 -7.39 -2.38
CA VAL A 94 11.93 -8.79 -2.53
C VAL A 94 12.79 -9.68 -1.64
N ALA A 95 12.14 -10.39 -0.71
CA ALA A 95 12.73 -11.47 0.06
C ALA A 95 12.24 -12.81 -0.51
N GLN A 96 13.13 -13.81 -0.59
CA GLN A 96 12.79 -15.14 -1.11
C GLN A 96 12.93 -16.22 -0.05
N LEU A 97 11.98 -17.16 -0.06
CA LEU A 97 11.96 -18.38 0.76
C LEU A 97 11.99 -19.64 -0.12
#